data_AF-A0A2H0FRR6-F1
#
_entry.id   AF-A0A2H0FRR6-F1
#
_cell.length_a   1.000
_cell.length_b   1.000
_cell.length_c   1.000
_cell.angle_alpha   90.00
_cell.angle_beta   90.00
_cell.angle_gamma   90.00
#
_symmetry.space_group_name_H-M   'P 1'
#
loop_
_entity.id
_entity.type
_entity.pdbx_description
1 polymer ?
#
loop_
_entity_poly.entity_id
_entity_poly.type
_entity_poly.pdbx_seq_one_letter_code
_entity_poly.pdbx_strand_id
1 'polypeptide(L)'
;MKFETITTLRKSRVSNVLGKSVIAGFMGYMLFLGILFTTKLVAMIIQPEGTVVFEMADFVLPVIGFVLLFLIRFLENYKEGDDY
;
A
#
# COMPACT_ATOMS: atom_id res chain seq x y z
N MET A 1 -25.47 -5.74 -29.44
CA MET A 1 -24.86 -4.46 -29.02
C MET A 1 -24.87 -4.20 -27.51
N LYS A 2 -25.96 -4.48 -26.76
CA LYS A 2 -26.02 -4.22 -25.30
C LYS A 2 -24.96 -4.95 -24.44
N PHE A 3 -24.46 -6.10 -24.87
CA PHE A 3 -23.51 -6.92 -24.11
C PHE A 3 -22.07 -6.37 -24.08
N GLU A 4 -21.63 -5.70 -25.16
CA GLU A 4 -20.27 -5.11 -25.23
C GLU A 4 -20.13 -3.84 -24.40
N THR A 5 -21.23 -3.11 -24.20
CA THR A 5 -21.25 -1.90 -23.36
C THR A 5 -21.12 -2.23 -21.87
N ILE A 6 -21.63 -3.39 -21.43
CA ILE A 6 -21.57 -3.80 -20.02
C ILE A 6 -20.16 -4.28 -19.64
N THR A 7 -19.47 -5.00 -20.55
CA THR A 7 -18.11 -5.49 -20.30
C THR A 7 -17.09 -4.36 -20.26
N THR A 8 -17.25 -3.34 -21.11
CA THR A 8 -16.39 -2.14 -21.13
C THR A 8 -16.57 -1.27 -19.88
N LEU A 9 -17.80 -1.08 -19.41
CA LEU A 9 -18.09 -0.34 -18.17
C LEU A 9 -17.55 -1.05 -16.92
N ARG A 10 -17.67 -2.38 -16.83
CA ARG A 10 -17.14 -3.17 -15.71
C ARG A 10 -15.61 -3.12 -15.65
N LYS A 11 -14.93 -3.20 -16.80
CA LYS A 11 -13.46 -3.13 -16.89
C LYS A 11 -12.92 -1.77 -16.45
N SER A 12 -13.58 -0.67 -16.83
CA SER A 12 -13.24 0.70 -16.39
C SER A 12 -13.43 0.89 -14.88
N ARG A 13 -14.50 0.34 -14.30
CA ARG A 13 -14.75 0.41 -12.85
C ARG A 13 -13.68 -0.34 -12.04
N VAL A 14 -13.35 -1.57 -12.43
CA VAL A 14 -12.33 -2.38 -11.74
C VAL A 14 -10.94 -1.74 -11.81
N SER A 15 -10.54 -1.15 -12.96
CA SER A 15 -9.23 -0.50 -13.05
C SER A 15 -9.13 0.74 -12.14
N ASN A 16 -10.21 1.50 -12.00
CA ASN A 16 -10.24 2.67 -11.11
C ASN A 16 -10.16 2.29 -9.63
N VAL A 17 -10.86 1.21 -9.23
CA VAL A 17 -10.80 0.68 -7.86
C VAL A 17 -9.41 0.11 -7.55
N LEU A 18 -8.82 -0.66 -8.47
CA LEU A 18 -7.46 -1.18 -8.30
C LEU A 18 -6.46 -0.03 -8.18
N GLY A 19 -6.54 0.98 -9.05
CA GLY A 19 -5.63 2.12 -9.04
C GLY A 19 -5.63 2.85 -7.70
N LYS A 20 -6.81 3.18 -7.17
CA LYS A 20 -6.96 3.83 -5.85
C LYS A 20 -6.37 2.98 -4.72
N SER A 21 -6.61 1.68 -4.76
CA SER A 21 -6.15 0.74 -3.72
C SER A 21 -4.64 0.55 -3.77
N VAL A 22 -4.05 0.47 -4.96
CA VAL A 22 -2.59 0.40 -5.14
C VAL A 22 -1.90 1.66 -4.63
N ILE A 23 -2.44 2.84 -4.94
CA ILE A 23 -1.89 4.12 -4.45
C ILE A 23 -1.92 4.13 -2.91
N ALA A 24 -3.02 3.70 -2.31
CA ALA A 24 -3.14 3.63 -0.86
C ALA A 24 -2.17 2.61 -0.22
N GLY A 25 -2.01 1.44 -0.82
CA GLY A 25 -0.98 0.48 -0.41
C GLY A 25 0.41 1.09 -0.48
N PHE A 26 0.74 1.77 -1.58
CA PHE A 26 2.06 2.43 -1.73
C PHE A 26 2.27 3.53 -0.68
N MET A 27 1.23 4.29 -0.35
CA MET A 27 1.29 5.27 0.73
C MET A 27 1.56 4.60 2.08
N GLY A 28 0.93 3.45 2.33
CA GLY A 28 1.18 2.62 3.52
C GLY A 28 2.61 2.12 3.63
N TYR A 29 3.15 1.62 2.51
CA TYR A 29 4.54 1.22 2.40
C TYR A 29 5.49 2.36 2.75
N MET A 30 5.29 3.54 2.15
CA MET A 30 6.16 4.70 2.35
C MET A 30 6.11 5.22 3.79
N LEU A 31 4.93 5.22 4.41
CA LEU A 31 4.78 5.59 5.80
C LEU A 31 5.56 4.63 6.72
N PHE A 32 5.41 3.32 6.50
CA PHE A 32 6.08 2.31 7.32
C PHE A 32 7.60 2.35 7.14
N LEU A 33 8.06 2.52 5.90
CA LEU A 33 9.47 2.67 5.57
C LEU A 33 10.06 3.95 6.18
N GLY A 34 9.30 5.05 6.16
CA GLY A 34 9.69 6.30 6.82
C GLY A 34 9.84 6.14 8.34
N ILE A 35 8.93 5.41 8.98
CA ILE A 35 9.03 5.08 10.42
C ILE A 35 10.30 4.26 10.67
N LEU A 36 10.53 3.17 9.92
CA LEU A 36 11.72 2.33 10.08
C LEU A 36 13.02 3.13 9.89
N PHE A 37 13.07 3.97 8.86
CA PHE A 37 14.21 4.84 8.61
C PHE A 37 14.44 5.81 9.78
N THR A 38 13.38 6.46 10.26
CA THR A 38 13.46 7.38 11.41
C THR A 38 13.93 6.64 12.65
N THR A 39 13.43 5.43 12.89
CA THR A 39 13.79 4.62 14.05
C THR A 39 15.27 4.23 14.00
N LYS A 40 15.81 3.89 12.82
CA LYS A 40 17.26 3.63 12.66
C LYS A 40 18.11 4.87 12.87
N LEU A 41 17.68 6.04 12.38
CA LEU A 41 18.39 7.29 12.64
C LEU A 41 18.42 7.62 14.14
N VAL A 42 17.29 7.44 14.84
CA VAL A 42 17.24 7.60 16.29
C VAL A 42 18.15 6.60 17.00
N ALA A 43 18.17 5.34 16.55
CA ALA A 43 19.07 4.32 17.10
C ALA A 43 20.56 4.71 16.92
N MET A 44 20.92 5.29 15.78
CA MET A 44 22.28 5.81 15.53
C MET A 44 22.67 6.93 16.50
N ILE A 45 21.74 7.81 16.85
CA ILE A 45 21.98 8.89 17.81
C ILE A 45 22.18 8.32 19.22
N ILE A 46 21.42 7.29 19.60
CA ILE A 46 21.49 6.67 20.92
C ILE A 46 22.74 5.79 21.08
N GLN A 47 23.17 5.09 20.02
CA GLN A 47 24.37 4.24 20.00
C GLN A 47 25.29 4.65 18.85
N PRO A 48 26.13 5.68 19.05
CA PRO A 48 27.00 6.23 18.00
C PRO A 48 28.08 5.25 17.51
N GLU A 49 28.46 4.28 18.36
CA GLU A 49 29.46 3.25 18.03
C GLU A 49 28.84 2.02 17.34
N GLY A 50 27.51 1.95 17.26
CA GLY A 50 26.79 0.88 16.57
C GLY A 50 26.88 1.05 15.06
N THR A 51 27.22 -0.03 14.35
CA THR A 51 27.17 -0.04 12.88
C THR A 51 25.72 -0.13 12.43
N VAL A 52 25.21 0.92 11.79
CA VAL A 52 23.88 0.92 11.18
C VAL A 52 23.93 0.11 9.89
N VAL A 53 23.48 -1.14 9.95
CA VAL A 53 23.36 -2.01 8.77
C VAL A 53 21.91 -2.01 8.31
N PHE A 54 21.68 -1.75 7.02
CA PHE A 54 20.37 -1.99 6.40
C PHE A 54 20.29 -3.44 5.97
N GLU A 55 19.30 -4.15 6.48
CA GLU A 55 19.03 -5.54 6.16
C GLU A 55 17.88 -5.64 5.18
N MET A 56 17.80 -6.76 4.45
CA MET A 56 16.68 -7.01 3.53
C MET A 56 15.32 -6.98 4.27
N ALA A 57 15.31 -7.37 5.54
CA ALA A 57 14.11 -7.32 6.39
C ALA A 57 13.53 -5.89 6.52
N ASP A 58 14.38 -4.85 6.50
CA ASP A 58 13.94 -3.45 6.60
C ASP A 58 13.11 -3.00 5.39
N PHE A 59 13.26 -3.67 4.25
CA PHE A 59 12.50 -3.41 3.03
C PHE A 59 11.30 -4.35 2.87
N VAL A 60 11.40 -5.57 3.42
CA VAL A 60 10.32 -6.57 3.36
C VAL A 60 9.21 -6.28 4.38
N LEU A 61 9.55 -5.81 5.59
CA LEU A 61 8.55 -5.51 6.63
C LEU A 61 7.52 -4.43 6.22
N PRO A 62 7.92 -3.31 5.58
CA PRO A 62 6.98 -2.34 5.01
C PRO A 62 5.98 -2.89 4.01
N VAL A 63 6.25 -4.04 3.38
CA VAL A 63 5.30 -4.71 2.47
C VAL A 63 4.02 -5.09 3.22
N ILE A 64 4.08 -5.34 4.53
CA ILE A 64 2.88 -5.58 5.35
C ILE A 64 2.00 -4.32 5.37
N GLY A 65 2.61 -3.13 5.54
CA GLY A 65 1.92 -1.85 5.46
C GLY A 65 1.27 -1.62 4.09
N PHE A 66 1.96 -2.02 3.01
CA PHE A 66 1.38 -2.03 1.67
C PHE A 66 0.13 -2.91 1.59
N VAL A 67 0.25 -4.18 1.99
CA VAL A 67 -0.81 -5.19 1.84
C VAL A 67 -2.03 -4.80 2.66
N LEU A 68 -1.85 -4.37 3.91
CA LEU A 68 -2.97 -4.01 4.78
C LEU A 68 -3.75 -2.81 4.24
N LEU A 69 -3.07 -1.73 3.88
CA LEU A 69 -3.76 -0.53 3.37
C LEU A 69 -4.33 -0.73 1.97
N PHE A 70 -3.66 -1.53 1.14
CA PHE A 70 -4.21 -1.98 -0.14
C PHE A 70 -5.52 -2.74 0.08
N LEU A 71 -5.54 -3.75 0.95
CA LEU A 71 -6.72 -4.59 1.19
C LEU A 71 -7.87 -3.79 1.79
N ILE A 72 -7.61 -2.93 2.78
CA ILE A 72 -8.64 -2.06 3.37
C ILE A 72 -9.29 -1.21 2.29
N ARG A 73 -8.49 -0.48 1.50
CA ARG A 73 -9.03 0.37 0.44
C ARG A 73 -9.67 -0.40 -0.69
N PHE A 74 -9.15 -1.58 -1.01
CA PHE A 74 -9.75 -2.45 -2.01
C PHE A 74 -11.14 -2.91 -1.57
N LEU A 75 -11.28 -3.38 -0.33
CA LEU A 75 -12.55 -3.83 0.23
C LEU A 75 -13.56 -2.69 0.38
N GLU A 76 -13.12 -1.51 0.83
CA GLU A 76 -13.97 -0.31 0.92
C GLU A 76 -14.56 0.07 -0.45
N ASN A 77 -13.69 0.22 -1.46
CA ASN A 77 -14.12 0.61 -2.80
C ASN A 77 -14.91 -0.51 -3.52
N TYR A 78 -14.72 -1.77 -3.13
CA TYR A 78 -15.53 -2.89 -3.63
C TYR A 78 -16.95 -2.83 -3.06
N LYS A 79 -17.11 -2.55 -1.76
CA LYS A 79 -18.40 -2.44 -1.08
C LYS A 79 -19.27 -1.31 -1.67
N GLU A 80 -18.66 -0.18 -1.98
CA GLU A 80 -19.34 0.97 -2.63
C GLU A 80 -19.77 0.69 -4.08
N GLY A 81 -19.28 -0.40 -4.68
CA GLY A 81 -19.66 -0.83 -6.02
C GLY A 81 -21.01 -1.56 -6.11
N ASP A 82 -21.56 -1.99 -4.97
CA ASP A 82 -22.72 -2.90 -4.85
C ASP A 82 -24.04 -2.19 -4.44
N ASP A 83 -24.06 -0.87 -4.23
CA ASP A 83 -25.28 -0.11 -3.88
C ASP A 83 -26.16 0.26 -5.10
N TYR A 84 -26.55 -0.74 -5.90
CA TYR A 84 -27.65 -0.65 -6.87
C TYR A 84 -28.55 -1.89 -6.84
#